data_AF-A0A1C5ZFS6-F1
#
_entry.id   AF-A0A1C5ZFS6-F1
#
_cell.length_a   1.000
_cell.length_b   1.000
_cell.length_c   1.000
_cell.angle_alpha   90.00
_cell.angle_beta   90.00
_cell.angle_gamma   90.00
#
_symmetry.space_group_name_H-M   'P 1'
#
loop_
_entity.id
_entity.type
_entity.pdbx_description
1 polymer ?
#
loop_
_entity_poly.entity_id
_entity_poly.type
_entity_poly.pdbx_seq_one_letter_code
_entity_poly.pdbx_strand_id
1 'polypeptide(L)'
;MGEETQPIAGLHRDIEELPHAELLTVLHENHDEQHLWDCIVAFEGYPFQTISGLPFSYQLKTGRNGELTKELWIDRRENSKSLAWSSVRLAFEKTEGKPVVTRPKALGDIRGISYIYGIFLKFGLIEAAQKDTKKKEY
;
A
#
# COMPACT_ATOMS: atom_id res chain seq x y z
N MET A 1 -3.58 -35.61 -14.25
CA MET A 1 -3.50 -34.56 -13.22
C MET A 1 -2.76 -33.40 -13.86
N GLY A 2 -3.47 -32.55 -14.57
CA GLY A 2 -2.92 -31.34 -15.17
C GLY A 2 -3.51 -30.18 -14.38
N GLU A 3 -2.66 -29.42 -13.71
CA GLU A 3 -3.04 -28.19 -13.02
C GLU A 3 -3.35 -27.15 -14.11
N GLU A 4 -4.64 -26.93 -14.38
CA GLU A 4 -5.10 -25.82 -15.21
C GLU A 4 -4.87 -24.52 -14.44
N THR A 5 -3.75 -23.85 -14.73
CA THR A 5 -3.57 -22.44 -14.39
C THR A 5 -4.48 -21.61 -15.28
N GLN A 6 -5.65 -21.27 -14.74
CA GLN A 6 -6.58 -20.37 -15.41
C GLN A 6 -5.96 -18.97 -15.53
N PRO A 7 -6.08 -18.30 -16.69
CA PRO A 7 -5.63 -16.92 -16.82
C PRO A 7 -6.56 -16.01 -16.01
N ILE A 8 -6.02 -15.28 -15.03
CA ILE A 8 -6.74 -14.20 -14.33
C ILE A 8 -6.82 -13.01 -15.30
N ALA A 9 -7.65 -13.14 -16.33
CA ALA A 9 -8.06 -12.05 -17.20
C ALA A 9 -9.49 -11.68 -16.81
N GLY A 10 -9.67 -10.65 -15.97
CA GLY A 10 -11.02 -10.20 -15.65
C GLY A 10 -11.22 -9.09 -14.62
N LEU A 11 -10.30 -8.79 -13.69
CA LEU A 11 -10.68 -7.96 -12.53
C LEU A 11 -10.43 -6.44 -12.64
N HIS A 12 -9.97 -5.92 -13.78
CA HIS A 12 -9.61 -4.49 -13.89
C HIS A 12 -10.75 -3.58 -14.41
N ARG A 13 -12.03 -3.83 -14.10
CA ARG A 13 -13.11 -2.94 -14.61
C ARG A 13 -14.15 -2.44 -13.62
N ASP A 14 -14.13 -2.89 -12.36
CA ASP A 14 -15.15 -2.48 -11.38
C ASP A 14 -14.55 -1.90 -10.08
N ILE A 15 -13.22 -1.84 -9.97
CA ILE A 15 -12.51 -1.37 -8.76
C ILE A 15 -12.57 0.17 -8.62
N GLU A 16 -12.79 0.89 -9.72
CA GLU A 16 -12.80 2.37 -9.73
C GLU A 16 -14.03 2.99 -9.03
N GLU A 17 -15.12 2.23 -8.81
CA GLU A 17 -16.35 2.73 -8.19
C GLU A 17 -16.67 2.12 -6.81
N LEU A 18 -15.82 1.21 -6.30
CA LEU A 18 -15.98 0.71 -4.93
C LEU A 18 -15.56 1.80 -3.93
N PRO A 19 -16.38 2.13 -2.91
CA PRO A 19 -15.98 3.07 -1.89
C PRO A 19 -14.74 2.49 -1.20
N HIS A 20 -13.65 3.25 -1.13
CA HIS A 20 -12.37 2.82 -0.54
C HIS A 20 -12.53 2.08 0.81
N ALA A 21 -13.53 2.44 1.60
CA ALA A 21 -13.85 1.78 2.87
C ALA A 21 -14.25 0.30 2.74
N GLU A 22 -14.96 -0.09 1.67
CA GLU A 22 -15.36 -1.48 1.44
C GLU A 22 -14.15 -2.33 1.08
N LEU A 23 -13.28 -1.85 0.19
CA LEU A 23 -12.01 -2.52 -0.14
C LEU A 23 -11.13 -2.75 1.09
N LEU A 24 -11.03 -1.75 1.97
CA LEU A 24 -10.30 -1.89 3.24
C LEU A 24 -10.95 -2.91 4.16
N THR A 25 -12.28 -2.98 4.20
CA THR A 25 -13.01 -3.98 4.99
C THR A 25 -12.69 -5.39 4.49
N VAL A 26 -12.79 -5.63 3.18
CA VAL A 26 -12.48 -6.93 2.58
C VAL A 26 -11.00 -7.30 2.77
N LEU A 27 -10.09 -6.33 2.66
CA LEU A 27 -8.66 -6.51 2.97
C LEU A 27 -8.44 -6.92 4.42
N HIS A 28 -9.19 -6.35 5.36
CA HIS A 28 -9.09 -6.73 6.78
C HIS A 28 -9.65 -8.10 7.08
N GLU A 29 -10.72 -8.52 6.39
CA GLU A 29 -11.34 -9.82 6.59
C GLU A 29 -10.51 -10.96 5.99
N ASN A 30 -9.96 -10.76 4.79
CA ASN A 30 -9.23 -11.81 4.07
C ASN A 30 -7.72 -11.78 4.35
N HIS A 31 -7.15 -10.60 4.57
CA HIS A 31 -5.72 -10.37 4.80
C HIS A 31 -4.82 -11.07 3.76
N ASP A 32 -5.18 -10.96 2.48
CA ASP A 32 -4.47 -11.58 1.36
C ASP A 32 -3.82 -10.53 0.42
N GLU A 33 -2.85 -11.00 -0.36
CA GLU A 33 -2.06 -10.20 -1.28
C GLU A 33 -2.86 -9.70 -2.49
N GLN A 34 -3.91 -10.40 -2.92
CA GLN A 34 -4.82 -9.98 -3.98
C GLN A 34 -5.67 -8.78 -3.53
N HIS A 35 -6.32 -8.85 -2.37
CA HIS A 35 -7.08 -7.72 -1.82
C HIS A 35 -6.20 -6.52 -1.48
N LEU A 36 -4.95 -6.77 -1.06
CA LEU A 36 -3.97 -5.70 -0.88
C LEU A 36 -3.68 -5.02 -2.21
N TRP A 37 -3.51 -5.80 -3.28
CA TRP A 37 -3.27 -5.27 -4.61
C TRP A 37 -4.46 -4.44 -5.11
N ASP A 38 -5.68 -4.92 -4.93
CA ASP A 38 -6.92 -4.19 -5.22
C ASP A 38 -6.96 -2.81 -4.53
N CYS A 39 -6.64 -2.78 -3.23
CA CYS A 39 -6.53 -1.52 -2.49
C CYS A 39 -5.42 -0.62 -3.07
N ILE A 40 -4.26 -1.18 -3.43
CA ILE A 40 -3.17 -0.39 -4.02
C ILE A 40 -3.61 0.23 -5.36
N VAL A 41 -4.34 -0.50 -6.20
CA VAL A 41 -4.89 0.00 -7.46
C VAL A 41 -5.92 1.11 -7.20
N ALA A 42 -6.88 0.86 -6.31
CA ALA A 42 -7.95 1.82 -6.01
C ALA A 42 -7.46 3.14 -5.38
N PHE A 43 -6.34 3.09 -4.66
CA PHE A 43 -5.72 4.25 -4.03
C PHE A 43 -4.62 4.89 -4.88
N GLU A 44 -4.48 4.52 -6.15
CA GLU A 44 -3.58 5.21 -7.06
C GLU A 44 -3.89 6.72 -7.10
N GLY A 45 -2.83 7.55 -7.05
CA GLY A 45 -2.97 9.01 -7.05
C GLY A 45 -3.50 9.60 -5.73
N TYR A 46 -3.89 8.78 -4.76
CA TYR A 46 -4.36 9.26 -3.46
C TYR A 46 -3.24 10.03 -2.71
N PRO A 47 -3.57 11.16 -2.05
CA PRO A 47 -2.60 11.95 -1.30
C PRO A 47 -2.27 11.28 0.05
N PHE A 48 -1.16 10.54 0.09
CA PHE A 48 -0.61 9.96 1.30
C PHE A 48 0.38 10.91 1.99
N GLN A 49 0.68 10.60 3.25
CA GLN A 49 1.69 11.30 4.03
C GLN A 49 2.56 10.30 4.77
N THR A 50 3.88 10.53 4.76
CA THR A 50 4.81 9.76 5.59
C THR A 50 4.67 10.16 7.06
N ILE A 51 5.23 9.37 7.98
CA ILE A 51 5.28 9.71 9.41
C ILE A 51 5.94 11.08 9.70
N SER A 52 6.83 11.54 8.82
CA SER A 52 7.49 12.84 8.95
C SER A 52 6.66 14.01 8.38
N GLY A 53 5.43 13.74 7.89
CA GLY A 53 4.55 14.73 7.28
C GLY A 53 4.84 15.04 5.81
N LEU A 54 5.77 14.32 5.16
CA LEU A 54 6.03 14.50 3.73
C LEU A 54 4.84 13.97 2.92
N PRO A 55 4.13 14.81 2.13
CA PRO A 55 3.08 14.35 1.25
C PRO A 55 3.68 13.63 0.05
N PHE A 56 3.01 12.58 -0.39
CA PHE A 56 3.36 11.83 -1.59
C PHE A 56 2.11 11.17 -2.16
N SER A 57 2.14 10.87 -3.44
CA SER A 57 1.21 9.94 -4.07
C SER A 57 2.02 8.91 -4.83
N TYR A 58 1.36 7.89 -5.35
CA TYR A 58 2.00 6.94 -6.25
C TYR A 58 1.17 6.72 -7.50
N GLN A 59 1.86 6.29 -8.54
CA GLN A 59 1.28 5.86 -9.80
C GLN A 59 1.73 4.44 -10.08
N LEU A 60 0.85 3.61 -10.63
CA LEU A 60 1.22 2.26 -11.02
C LEU A 60 1.73 2.28 -12.45
N LYS A 61 2.84 1.59 -12.69
CA LYS A 61 3.29 1.39 -14.07
C LYS A 61 2.53 0.25 -14.71
N THR A 62 1.93 0.53 -15.86
CA THR A 62 1.41 -0.47 -16.78
C THR A 62 2.48 -0.80 -17.81
N GLY A 63 2.78 -2.09 -17.97
CA GLY A 63 3.68 -2.57 -19.01
C GLY A 63 3.08 -2.41 -20.41
N ARG A 64 3.88 -2.72 -21.44
CA ARG A 64 3.45 -2.63 -22.86
C ARG A 64 2.28 -3.55 -23.22
N ASN A 65 2.02 -4.58 -22.42
CA ASN A 65 0.92 -5.54 -22.59
C ASN A 65 -0.33 -5.18 -21.77
N GLY A 66 -0.35 -4.04 -21.07
CA GLY A 66 -1.45 -3.68 -20.15
C GLY A 66 -1.38 -4.40 -18.79
N GLU A 67 -0.42 -5.30 -18.59
CA GLU A 67 -0.15 -5.91 -17.29
C GLU A 67 0.49 -4.88 -16.34
N LEU A 68 -0.08 -4.71 -15.15
CA LEU A 68 0.51 -3.88 -14.11
C LEU A 68 1.86 -4.48 -13.71
N THR A 69 2.94 -3.69 -13.77
CA THR A 69 4.30 -4.18 -13.54
C THR A 69 4.58 -4.46 -12.06
N LYS A 70 3.57 -4.33 -11.19
CA LYS A 70 3.71 -4.46 -9.74
C LYS A 70 4.85 -3.57 -9.21
N GLU A 71 4.95 -2.36 -9.75
CA GLU A 71 5.86 -1.32 -9.27
C GLU A 71 5.10 -0.02 -9.04
N LEU A 72 5.25 0.52 -7.83
CA LEU A 72 4.65 1.78 -7.43
C LEU A 72 5.68 2.89 -7.62
N TRP A 73 5.34 3.87 -8.44
CA TRP A 73 6.15 5.06 -8.66
C TRP A 73 5.71 6.16 -7.71
N ILE A 74 6.50 6.39 -6.68
CA ILE A 74 6.24 7.48 -5.73
C ILE A 74 6.58 8.79 -6.41
N ASP A 75 5.57 9.63 -6.58
CA ASP A 75 5.75 11.01 -7.01
C ASP A 75 6.12 11.87 -5.79
N ARG A 76 7.33 12.42 -5.84
CA ARG A 76 7.77 13.49 -4.95
C ARG A 76 8.43 14.55 -5.80
N ARG A 77 7.99 15.80 -5.62
CA ARG A 77 8.39 17.07 -6.29
C ARG A 77 9.77 17.20 -6.94
N GLU A 78 10.78 16.45 -6.50
CA GLU A 78 12.16 16.57 -6.98
C GLU A 78 12.89 15.25 -7.27
N ASN A 79 12.35 14.08 -6.90
CA ASN A 79 13.05 12.79 -7.10
C ASN A 79 12.08 11.61 -7.02
N SER A 80 11.46 11.23 -8.14
CA SER A 80 10.57 10.06 -8.17
C SER A 80 11.31 8.80 -7.72
N LYS A 81 10.65 7.98 -6.90
CA LYS A 81 11.26 6.76 -6.35
C LYS A 81 10.36 5.56 -6.65
N SER A 82 10.91 4.51 -7.21
CA SER A 82 10.19 3.26 -7.40
C SER A 82 10.20 2.42 -6.11
N LEU A 83 9.04 1.84 -5.81
CA LEU A 83 8.85 0.80 -4.81
C LEU A 83 8.43 -0.46 -5.53
N ALA A 84 9.21 -1.52 -5.34
CA ALA A 84 8.86 -2.83 -5.85
C ALA A 84 7.71 -3.41 -5.01
N TRP A 85 6.78 -4.10 -5.65
CA TRP A 85 5.72 -4.84 -4.95
C TRP A 85 6.26 -5.87 -3.96
N SER A 86 7.42 -6.46 -4.24
CA SER A 86 8.10 -7.34 -3.27
C SER A 86 8.37 -6.65 -1.94
N SER A 87 8.69 -5.35 -1.94
CA SER A 87 8.87 -4.58 -0.71
C SER A 87 7.54 -4.35 0.03
N VAL A 88 6.44 -4.16 -0.71
CA VAL A 88 5.10 -4.02 -0.14
C VAL A 88 4.64 -5.33 0.49
N ARG A 89 4.80 -6.46 -0.21
CA ARG A 89 4.51 -7.81 0.31
C ARG A 89 5.31 -8.12 1.57
N LEU A 90 6.63 -7.91 1.55
CA LEU A 90 7.49 -8.15 2.72
C LEU A 90 7.04 -7.34 3.95
N ALA A 91 6.59 -6.10 3.74
CA ALA A 91 6.03 -5.30 4.82
C ALA A 91 4.66 -5.82 5.26
N PHE A 92 3.82 -6.26 4.32
CA PHE A 92 2.46 -6.75 4.57
C PHE A 92 2.46 -8.01 5.45
N GLU A 93 3.40 -8.93 5.23
CA GLU A 93 3.62 -10.09 6.10
C GLU A 93 3.89 -9.70 7.55
N LYS A 94 4.39 -8.49 7.81
CA LYS A 94 4.63 -7.96 9.15
C LYS A 94 3.44 -7.21 9.74
N THR A 95 2.33 -7.09 9.00
CA THR A 95 1.10 -6.43 9.46
C THR A 95 0.06 -7.39 10.02
N GLU A 96 0.34 -8.69 10.01
CA GLU A 96 -0.51 -9.71 10.60
C GLU A 96 -0.78 -9.40 12.08
N GLY A 97 -2.05 -9.46 12.48
CA GLY A 97 -2.49 -9.10 13.83
C GLY A 97 -2.55 -7.60 14.13
N LYS A 98 -2.44 -6.74 13.10
CA LYS A 98 -2.50 -5.27 13.21
C LYS A 98 -1.58 -4.71 14.29
N PRO A 99 -0.26 -4.91 14.16
CA PRO A 99 0.67 -4.51 15.19
C PRO A 99 0.74 -2.99 15.34
N VAL A 100 1.02 -2.57 16.57
CA VAL A 100 1.33 -1.19 16.89
C VAL A 100 2.78 -0.90 16.51
N VAL A 101 2.99 -0.10 15.47
CA VAL A 101 4.30 0.19 14.89
C VAL A 101 4.66 1.64 15.16
N THR A 102 5.72 1.90 15.93
CA THR A 102 6.15 3.29 16.26
C THR A 102 6.95 3.96 15.15
N ARG A 103 7.65 3.17 14.33
CA ARG A 103 8.56 3.66 13.28
C ARG A 103 8.54 2.71 12.08
N PRO A 104 8.69 3.22 10.84
CA PRO A 104 8.71 2.37 9.63
C PRO A 104 9.71 1.21 9.71
N LYS A 105 10.91 1.44 10.28
CA LYS A 105 11.95 0.41 10.44
C LYS A 105 11.56 -0.77 11.32
N ALA A 106 10.51 -0.67 12.14
CA ALA A 106 10.03 -1.80 12.93
C ALA A 106 9.31 -2.85 12.08
N LEU A 107 8.83 -2.48 10.88
CA LEU A 107 8.33 -3.42 9.87
C LEU A 107 9.47 -4.12 9.10
N GLY A 108 10.72 -3.73 9.34
CA GLY A 108 11.90 -4.30 8.69
C GLY A 108 12.75 -3.25 7.96
N ASP A 109 13.95 -3.68 7.58
CA ASP A 109 14.86 -2.88 6.75
C ASP A 109 14.48 -3.05 5.27
N ILE A 110 13.37 -2.41 4.89
CA ILE A 110 12.80 -2.49 3.55
C ILE A 110 13.01 -1.16 2.82
N ARG A 111 13.44 -1.23 1.55
CA ARG A 111 13.66 -0.04 0.74
C ARG A 111 12.33 0.70 0.54
N GLY A 112 12.29 1.95 1.02
CA GLY A 112 11.09 2.79 0.89
C GLY A 112 9.96 2.47 1.88
N ILE A 113 10.30 1.75 2.96
CA ILE A 113 9.38 1.43 4.05
C ILE A 113 8.67 2.66 4.64
N SER A 114 9.29 3.85 4.58
CA SER A 114 8.65 5.10 5.04
C SER A 114 7.37 5.46 4.28
N TYR A 115 7.29 5.12 2.99
CA TYR A 115 6.09 5.34 2.18
C TYR A 115 5.07 4.23 2.40
N ILE A 116 5.53 2.98 2.42
CA ILE A 116 4.70 1.80 2.70
C ILE A 116 4.01 1.94 4.06
N TYR A 117 4.73 2.41 5.08
CA TYR A 117 4.17 2.70 6.39
C TYR A 117 3.01 3.70 6.34
N GLY A 118 3.13 4.77 5.54
CA GLY A 118 2.04 5.74 5.37
C GLY A 118 0.81 5.13 4.67
N ILE A 119 1.04 4.26 3.68
CA ILE A 119 -0.03 3.54 2.99
C ILE A 119 -0.72 2.57 3.96
N PHE A 120 0.03 1.77 4.71
CA PHE A 120 -0.50 0.77 5.64
C PHE A 120 -1.25 1.39 6.81
N LEU A 121 -0.82 2.56 7.29
CA LEU A 121 -1.59 3.34 8.26
C LEU A 121 -2.95 3.74 7.70
N LYS A 122 -3.00 4.19 6.44
CA LYS A 122 -4.26 4.53 5.77
C LYS A 122 -5.13 3.32 5.52
N PHE A 123 -4.50 2.18 5.22
CA PHE A 123 -5.20 0.92 5.02
C PHE A 123 -5.63 0.27 6.34
N GLY A 124 -5.27 0.83 7.51
CA GLY A 124 -5.61 0.27 8.82
C GLY A 124 -4.91 -1.06 9.12
N LEU A 125 -3.86 -1.39 8.37
CA LEU A 125 -3.09 -2.64 8.53
C LEU A 125 -2.15 -2.58 9.73
N ILE A 126 -1.75 -1.38 10.12
CA ILE A 126 -0.93 -1.13 11.30
C ILE A 126 -1.53 0.02 12.08
N GLU A 127 -1.29 0.02 13.39
CA GLU A 127 -1.59 1.16 14.23
C GLU A 127 -0.32 1.95 14.48
N ALA A 128 -0.37 3.27 14.29
CA ALA A 128 0.73 4.11 14.74
C ALA A 128 0.73 4.09 16.26
N ALA A 129 1.84 3.69 16.88
CA ALA A 129 2.05 3.99 18.29
C ALA A 129 1.94 5.51 18.41
N GLN A 130 0.91 6.01 19.10
CA GLN A 130 0.69 7.44 19.32
C GLN A 130 1.99 8.03 19.83
N LYS A 131 2.76 8.67 18.94
CA LYS A 131 3.79 9.60 19.39
C LYS A 131 3.00 10.79 19.84
N ASP A 132 2.95 10.96 21.16
CA ASP A 132 2.68 12.16 21.92
C ASP A 132 3.21 13.41 21.20
N THR A 133 2.57 13.78 20.11
CA THR A 133 2.82 15.00 19.37
C THR A 133 1.65 15.85 19.76
N LYS A 134 1.72 16.33 21.02
CA LYS A 134 1.14 17.61 21.37
C LYS A 134 1.44 18.56 20.23
N LYS A 135 0.47 18.80 19.35
CA LYS A 135 0.39 20.06 18.62
C LYS A 135 0.29 21.13 19.71
N LYS A 136 1.43 21.68 20.12
CA LYS A 136 1.45 23.04 20.65
C LYS A 136 1.20 23.93 19.45
N GLU A 137 -0.07 24.25 19.22
CA GLU A 137 -0.44 25.49 18.54
C GLU A 137 0.17 26.64 19.35
N TYR A 138 0.98 27.46 18.69
CA TYR A 138 1.35 28.81 19.15
C TYR A 138 0.95 29.78 18.04
#